data_AF-A0A1V9XBR6-F1
#
_entry.id   AF-A0A1V9XBR6-F1
#
_cell.length_a   1.000
_cell.length_b   1.000
_cell.length_c   1.000
_cell.angle_alpha   90.00
_cell.angle_beta   90.00
_cell.angle_gamma   90.00
#
_symmetry.space_group_name_H-M   'P 1'
#
loop_
_entity.id
_entity.type
_entity.pdbx_description
1 polymer ?
#
loop_
_entity_poly.entity_id
_entity_poly.type
_entity_poly.pdbx_seq_one_letter_code
_entity_poly.pdbx_strand_id
1 'polypeptide(L)'
;MMADEVTNAARAAKEHATTGQPTIFAKILDGTIPAEIIHNDDKCIAFKDINPQAPTHFLVIPRKPLEMLEKVEDSDQDLLGHLMLTAKKTHPPYFLNRLRQNKA
;
A
#
# COMPACT_ATOMS: atom_id res chain seq x y z
N MET A 1 -21.50 5.28 9.42
CA MET A 1 -20.61 4.99 8.28
C MET A 1 -19.12 5.00 8.66
N MET A 2 -18.59 5.92 9.48
CA MET A 2 -17.17 5.83 9.92
C MET A 2 -16.91 4.85 11.09
N ALA A 3 -17.89 4.58 11.94
CA ALA A 3 -17.72 3.70 13.11
C ALA A 3 -17.47 2.22 12.73
N ASP A 4 -17.91 1.80 11.55
CA ASP A 4 -17.85 0.40 11.12
C ASP A 4 -16.46 0.04 10.61
N GLU A 5 -15.79 0.92 9.87
CA GLU A 5 -14.47 0.66 9.26
C GLU A 5 -13.35 0.54 10.30
N VAL A 6 -13.33 1.44 11.30
CA VAL A 6 -12.33 1.39 12.39
C VAL A 6 -12.48 0.11 13.20
N THR A 7 -13.72 -0.28 13.50
CA THR A 7 -14.04 -1.53 14.20
C THR A 7 -13.59 -2.75 13.39
N ASN A 8 -13.82 -2.73 12.07
CA ASN A 8 -13.38 -3.80 11.17
C ASN A 8 -11.85 -3.93 11.12
N ALA A 9 -11.13 -2.82 11.01
CA ALA A 9 -9.66 -2.81 11.01
C ALA A 9 -9.09 -3.33 12.32
N ALA A 10 -9.63 -2.88 13.46
CA ALA A 10 -9.22 -3.36 14.78
C ALA A 10 -9.46 -4.86 14.96
N ARG A 11 -10.61 -5.36 14.49
CA ARG A 11 -10.92 -6.81 14.51
C ARG A 11 -9.94 -7.60 13.66
N ALA A 12 -9.67 -7.18 12.42
CA ALA A 12 -8.76 -7.87 11.52
C ALA A 12 -7.34 -7.96 12.08
N ALA A 13 -6.83 -6.89 12.68
CA ALA A 13 -5.51 -6.91 13.31
C ALA A 13 -5.45 -7.80 14.56
N LYS A 14 -6.50 -7.80 15.39
CA LYS A 14 -6.58 -8.70 16.54
C LYS A 14 -6.61 -10.18 16.11
N GLU A 15 -7.36 -10.50 15.05
CA GLU A 15 -7.41 -11.85 14.47
C GLU A 15 -6.05 -12.27 13.91
N HIS A 16 -5.35 -11.37 13.21
CA HIS A 16 -3.99 -11.60 12.73
C HIS A 16 -3.01 -11.88 13.88
N ALA A 17 -2.98 -11.02 14.89
CA ALA A 17 -2.11 -11.18 16.06
C ALA A 17 -2.36 -12.50 16.82
N THR A 18 -3.58 -13.04 16.75
CA THR A 18 -3.95 -14.30 17.41
C THR A 18 -3.58 -15.53 16.60
N THR A 19 -3.66 -15.46 15.26
CA THR A 19 -3.48 -16.63 14.38
C THR A 19 -2.07 -16.75 13.80
N GLY A 20 -1.30 -15.65 13.77
CA GLY A 20 0.04 -15.59 13.18
C GLY A 20 0.07 -15.89 11.67
N GLN A 21 -1.09 -15.94 11.01
CA GLN A 21 -1.20 -16.22 9.58
C GLN A 21 -0.87 -14.98 8.76
N PRO A 22 -0.11 -15.09 7.65
CA PRO A 22 0.25 -13.94 6.84
C PRO A 22 -1.00 -13.24 6.29
N THR A 23 -0.99 -11.90 6.36
CA THR A 23 -2.04 -11.07 5.76
C THR A 23 -2.11 -11.26 4.25
N ILE A 24 -3.23 -10.85 3.65
CA ILE A 24 -3.35 -10.83 2.18
C ILE A 24 -2.28 -9.96 1.52
N PHE A 25 -1.87 -8.86 2.17
CA PHE A 25 -0.80 -8.00 1.68
C PHE A 25 0.58 -8.65 1.77
N ALA A 26 0.85 -9.43 2.81
CA ALA A 26 2.06 -10.24 2.90
C ALA A 26 2.13 -11.27 1.75
N LYS A 27 1.00 -11.93 1.46
CA LYS A 27 0.86 -12.86 0.34
C LYS A 27 0.99 -12.21 -1.04
N ILE A 28 0.68 -10.91 -1.16
CA ILE A 28 0.94 -10.15 -2.39
C ILE A 28 2.44 -9.81 -2.50
N LEU A 29 3.06 -9.42 -1.38
CA LEU A 29 4.49 -9.09 -1.33
C LEU A 29 5.40 -10.29 -1.66
N ASP A 30 5.03 -11.49 -1.22
CA ASP A 30 5.77 -12.73 -1.47
C ASP A 30 5.40 -13.43 -2.79
N GLY A 31 4.38 -12.94 -3.49
CA GLY A 31 3.93 -13.46 -4.78
C GLY A 31 2.99 -14.67 -4.72
N THR A 32 2.53 -15.08 -3.53
CA THR A 32 1.54 -16.15 -3.35
C THR A 32 0.19 -15.79 -3.97
N ILE A 33 -0.21 -14.52 -3.89
CA ILE A 33 -1.43 -14.00 -4.51
C ILE A 33 -1.04 -12.99 -5.59
N PRO A 34 -1.56 -13.10 -6.83
CA PRO A 34 -1.25 -12.16 -7.89
C PRO A 34 -1.87 -10.80 -7.62
N ALA A 35 -1.15 -9.73 -8.00
CA ALA A 35 -1.65 -8.36 -8.01
C ALA A 35 -1.08 -7.62 -9.23
N GLU A 36 -1.82 -6.64 -9.75
CA GLU A 36 -1.33 -5.78 -10.83
C GLU A 36 -0.41 -4.70 -10.24
N ILE A 37 0.89 -5.03 -10.13
CA ILE A 37 1.92 -4.15 -9.59
C ILE A 37 2.25 -3.04 -10.61
N ILE A 38 2.14 -1.79 -10.17
CA ILE A 38 2.40 -0.58 -10.95
C ILE A 38 3.66 0.18 -10.49
N HIS A 39 4.18 -0.14 -9.30
CA HIS A 39 5.46 0.34 -8.79
C HIS A 39 6.08 -0.70 -7.86
N ASN A 40 7.40 -0.86 -7.90
CA ASN A 40 8.12 -1.79 -7.06
C ASN A 40 9.55 -1.28 -6.81
N ASP A 41 9.90 -1.08 -5.55
CA ASP A 41 11.26 -0.75 -5.11
C ASP A 41 11.65 -1.51 -3.83
N ASP A 42 12.79 -1.13 -3.26
CA ASP A 42 13.37 -1.71 -2.05
C ASP A 42 12.55 -1.46 -0.77
N LYS A 43 11.69 -0.44 -0.75
CA LYS A 43 10.93 -0.03 0.44
C LYS A 43 9.45 -0.36 0.34
N CYS A 44 8.87 -0.37 -0.85
CA CYS A 44 7.43 -0.49 -1.05
C CYS A 44 7.04 -1.12 -2.38
N ILE A 45 5.77 -1.51 -2.47
CA ILE A 45 5.11 -1.80 -3.74
C ILE A 45 3.86 -0.94 -3.86
N ALA A 46 3.44 -0.66 -5.09
CA ALA A 46 2.11 -0.15 -5.38
C ALA A 46 1.41 -1.05 -6.39
N PHE A 47 0.12 -1.32 -6.16
CA PHE A 47 -0.69 -2.20 -7.02
C PHE A 47 -2.15 -1.76 -7.03
N LYS A 48 -2.88 -2.11 -8.09
CA LYS A 48 -4.30 -1.76 -8.22
C LYS A 48 -5.15 -2.46 -7.16
N ASP A 49 -6.12 -1.73 -6.62
CA ASP A 49 -7.10 -2.31 -5.71
C ASP A 49 -8.05 -3.25 -6.48
N ILE A 50 -8.42 -4.39 -5.88
CA ILE A 50 -9.33 -5.38 -6.48
C ILE A 50 -10.80 -4.92 -6.43
N ASN A 51 -11.15 -4.05 -5.49
CA ASN A 51 -12.48 -3.47 -5.31
C ASN A 51 -12.39 -1.93 -5.33
N PRO A 52 -12.04 -1.33 -6.48
CA PRO A 52 -11.75 0.10 -6.58
C PRO A 52 -12.99 0.96 -6.32
N GLN A 53 -12.84 1.96 -5.44
CA GLN A 53 -13.90 2.93 -5.10
C GLN A 53 -13.85 4.23 -5.94
N ALA A 54 -12.92 4.31 -6.90
CA ALA A 54 -12.73 5.46 -7.79
C ALA A 54 -12.10 5.02 -9.12
N PRO A 55 -12.17 5.83 -10.20
CA PRO A 55 -11.55 5.50 -11.49
C PRO A 55 -10.05 5.23 -11.43
N THR A 56 -9.38 5.86 -10.46
CA THR A 56 -8.01 5.53 -10.08
C THR A 56 -8.02 5.21 -8.60
N HIS A 57 -7.78 3.94 -8.27
CA HIS A 57 -7.63 3.46 -6.90
C HIS A 57 -6.54 2.40 -6.88
N PHE A 58 -5.48 2.66 -6.14
CA PHE A 58 -4.37 1.75 -5.93
C PHE A 58 -3.84 1.92 -4.52
N LEU A 59 -3.19 0.88 -4.02
CA LEU A 59 -2.59 0.88 -2.69
C LEU A 59 -1.09 1.01 -2.82
N VAL A 60 -0.45 1.74 -1.89
CA VAL A 60 1.00 1.76 -1.71
C VAL A 60 1.27 1.19 -0.33
N ILE A 61 1.98 0.07 -0.27
CA ILE A 61 2.24 -0.64 1.00
C ILE A 61 3.75 -0.78 1.25
N PRO A 62 4.21 -0.67 2.50
CA PRO A 62 5.60 -0.91 2.84
C PRO A 62 5.94 -2.40 2.75
N ARG A 63 7.21 -2.69 2.45
CA ARG A 63 7.78 -4.04 2.62
C ARG A 63 8.06 -4.37 4.08
N LYS A 64 8.35 -3.35 4.90
CA LYS A 64 8.41 -3.49 6.37
C LYS A 64 7.01 -3.89 6.87
N PRO A 65 6.87 -4.96 7.67
CA PRO A 65 5.58 -5.39 8.20
C PRO A 65 5.10 -4.42 9.28
N LEU A 66 4.35 -3.39 8.87
CA LEU A 66 3.67 -2.45 9.75
C LEU A 66 2.18 -2.77 9.77
N GLU A 67 1.67 -3.21 10.91
CA GLU A 67 0.27 -3.65 11.03
C GLU A 67 -0.72 -2.48 11.01
N MET A 68 -0.37 -1.39 11.69
CA MET A 68 -1.19 -0.18 11.80
C MET A 68 -0.32 1.07 11.96
N LEU A 69 -0.88 2.23 11.58
CA LEU A 69 -0.22 3.52 11.80
C LEU A 69 0.06 3.82 13.28
N GLU A 70 -0.77 3.33 14.22
CA GLU A 70 -0.53 3.48 15.65
C GLU A 70 0.79 2.81 16.12
N LYS A 71 1.30 1.84 15.37
CA LYS A 71 2.52 1.08 15.70
C LYS A 71 3.78 1.64 15.03
N VAL A 72 3.66 2.77 14.34
CA VAL A 72 4.79 3.46 13.72
C VAL A 72 5.64 4.12 14.82
N GLU A 73 6.96 4.07 14.65
CA GLU A 73 7.92 4.78 15.49
C GLU A 73 8.54 5.96 14.72
N ASP A 74 9.19 6.89 15.41
CA ASP A 74 9.90 8.02 14.76
C ASP A 74 10.95 7.54 13.74
N SER A 75 11.50 6.34 13.94
CA SER A 75 12.44 5.69 13.02
C SER A 75 11.83 5.36 11.64
N ASP A 76 10.50 5.34 11.52
CA ASP A 76 9.77 5.05 10.29
C ASP A 76 9.46 6.30 9.45
N GLN A 77 9.85 7.49 9.90
CA GLN A 77 9.54 8.75 9.21
C GLN A 77 9.93 8.72 7.72
N ASP A 78 11.14 8.25 7.41
CA ASP A 78 11.63 8.17 6.03
C ASP A 78 10.86 7.17 5.18
N LEU A 79 10.43 6.05 5.79
CA LEU A 79 9.60 5.06 5.11
C LEU A 79 8.22 5.65 4.79
N LEU A 80 7.57 6.29 5.76
CA LEU A 80 6.26 6.92 5.55
C LEU A 80 6.32 8.04 4.50
N GLY A 81 7.36 8.88 4.54
CA GLY A 81 7.60 9.88 3.51
C GLY A 81 7.79 9.27 2.13
N HIS A 82 8.53 8.15 2.04
CA HIS A 82 8.70 7.41 0.80
C HIS A 82 7.38 6.89 0.23
N LEU A 83 6.49 6.31 1.06
CA LEU A 83 5.17 5.84 0.61
C LEU A 83 4.34 6.96 -0.02
N MET A 84 4.31 8.13 0.61
CA MET A 84 3.56 9.30 0.12
C MET A 84 4.14 9.84 -1.19
N LEU A 85 5.46 9.93 -1.31
CA LEU A 85 6.13 10.36 -2.53
C LEU A 85 5.94 9.35 -3.68
N THR A 86 5.94 8.06 -3.38
CA THR A 86 5.64 7.00 -4.33
C THR A 86 4.19 7.13 -4.82
N ALA A 87 3.22 7.31 -3.92
CA ALA A 87 1.82 7.53 -4.32
C ALA A 87 1.68 8.69 -5.32
N LYS A 88 2.35 9.82 -5.06
CA LYS A 88 2.39 10.98 -5.96
C LYS A 88 3.04 10.69 -7.31
N LYS A 89 4.13 9.91 -7.34
CA LYS A 89 4.84 9.53 -8.58
C LYS A 89 4.05 8.53 -9.43
N THR A 90 3.33 7.62 -8.78
CA THR A 90 2.64 6.48 -9.41
C THR A 90 1.24 6.83 -9.89
N HIS A 91 0.67 7.95 -9.43
CA HIS A 91 -0.63 8.43 -9.89
C HIS A 91 -0.67 8.57 -11.44
N PRO A 92 -1.66 8.00 -12.16
CA PRO A 92 -1.69 7.93 -13.63
C PRO A 92 -1.54 9.26 -14.40
N PRO A 93 -2.11 10.40 -13.96
CA PRO A 93 -1.82 11.71 -14.55
C PRO A 93 -0.33 12.08 -14.51
N TYR A 94 0.39 11.65 -13.47
CA TYR A 94 1.84 11.85 -13.35
C TYR A 94 2.62 10.93 -14.30
N PHE A 95 2.16 9.69 -14.48
CA PHE A 95 2.77 8.73 -15.40
C PHE A 95 2.69 9.19 -16.87
N LEU A 96 1.53 9.69 -17.30
CA LEU A 96 1.32 10.20 -18.66
C LEU A 96 2.16 11.46 -18.94
N ASN A 97 2.31 12.36 -17.98
CA ASN A 97 3.09 13.58 -18.18
C ASN A 97 4.61 13.31 -18.25
N ARG A 98 5.13 12.32 -17.52
CA ARG A 98 6.55 11.95 -17.60
C ARG A 98 6.93 11.26 -18.91
N LEU A 99 6.06 10.41 -19.46
CA LEU A 99 6.27 9.80 -20.78
C LEU A 99 6.26 10.84 -21.92
N ARG A 100 5.54 11.96 -21.74
CA ARG A 100 5.53 13.07 -22.70
C ARG A 100 6.78 13.94 -22.61
N GLN A 101 7.35 14.12 -21.41
CA GLN A 101 8.55 14.95 -21.21
C GLN A 101 9.88 14.23 -21.51
N ASN A 102 9.92 12.89 -21.47
CA ASN A 102 11.10 12.11 -21.85
C ASN A 102 11.17 11.76 -23.35
N LYS A 103 10.33 12.38 -24.19
CA LYS A 103 10.34 12.25 -25.66
C LYS A 103 10.80 13.54 -26.37
N ALA A 104 11.35 14.51 -25.63
CA ALA A 104 11.94 15.74 -26.14
C ALA A 104 13.47 15.69 -26.03
#